data_AF-A0A6I7WKF1-F1
#
_entry.id   AF-A0A6I7WKF1-F1
#
_cell.length_a   1.000
_cell.length_b   1.000
_cell.length_c   1.000
_cell.angle_alpha   90.00
_cell.angle_beta   90.00
_cell.angle_gamma   90.00
#
_symmetry.space_group_name_H-M   'P 1'
#
loop_
_entity.id
_entity.type
_entity.pdbx_description
1 polymer ?
#
loop_
_entity_poly.entity_id
_entity_poly.type
_entity_poly.pdbx_seq_one_letter_code
_entity_poly.pdbx_strand_id
1 'polypeptide(L)'
;MSPSQNKSAMQDPIPQWQASSLTQVEYCKAHDIKPHIFNYYKKQFSSATSSVKQSSQLVPVKLVTEDTLIGSRLSAGLSVIK
;
A
#
# COMPACT_ATOMS: atom_id res chain seq x y z
N MET A 1 -30.37 -5.59 -5.21
CA MET A 1 -29.02 -5.88 -5.75
C MET A 1 -28.14 -6.36 -4.62
N SER A 2 -27.36 -7.40 -4.86
CA SER A 2 -26.35 -7.87 -3.90
C SER A 2 -25.14 -6.92 -3.88
N PRO A 3 -24.33 -6.91 -2.81
CA PRO A 3 -23.12 -6.08 -2.72
C PRO A 3 -22.15 -6.28 -3.90
N SER A 4 -22.06 -7.49 -4.44
CA SER A 4 -21.20 -7.79 -5.59
C SER A 4 -21.69 -7.13 -6.88
N GLN A 5 -23.00 -7.11 -7.12
CA GLN A 5 -23.61 -6.47 -8.30
C GLN A 5 -23.44 -4.94 -8.26
N ASN A 6 -23.54 -4.35 -7.07
CA ASN A 6 -23.33 -2.91 -6.91
C ASN A 6 -21.86 -2.52 -7.17
N LYS A 7 -20.89 -3.39 -6.85
CA LYS A 7 -19.48 -3.12 -7.09
C LYS A 7 -19.17 -3.02 -8.57
N SER A 8 -19.60 -4.00 -9.37
CA SER A 8 -19.39 -3.97 -10.82
C SER A 8 -20.13 -2.79 -11.47
N ALA A 9 -21.37 -2.53 -11.04
CA ALA A 9 -22.15 -1.42 -11.54
C ALA A 9 -21.51 -0.04 -11.25
N MET A 10 -20.68 0.08 -10.20
CA MET A 10 -20.05 1.34 -9.79
C MET A 10 -18.60 1.52 -10.28
N GLN A 11 -18.02 0.57 -11.01
CA GLN A 11 -16.66 0.70 -11.54
C GLN A 11 -16.55 1.78 -12.63
N ASP A 12 -17.50 1.85 -13.54
CA ASP A 12 -17.49 2.81 -14.66
C ASP A 12 -18.10 4.17 -14.32
N PRO A 13 -19.19 4.27 -13.52
CA PRO A 13 -19.84 5.55 -13.26
C PRO A 13 -18.99 6.53 -12.45
N ILE A 14 -18.04 6.06 -11.64
CA ILE A 14 -17.21 6.95 -10.80
C ILE A 14 -16.20 7.75 -11.64
N PRO A 15 -15.39 7.13 -12.51
CA PRO A 15 -14.55 7.86 -13.46
C PRO A 15 -15.36 8.76 -14.40
N GLN A 16 -16.52 8.29 -14.88
CA GLN A 16 -17.40 9.09 -15.74
C GLN A 16 -17.95 10.32 -15.02
N TRP A 17 -18.38 10.18 -13.77
CA TRP A 17 -18.80 11.29 -12.94
C TRP A 17 -17.69 12.32 -12.76
N GLN A 18 -16.46 11.87 -12.49
CA GLN A 18 -15.30 12.77 -12.34
C GLN A 18 -15.01 13.57 -13.63
N ALA A 19 -15.22 12.97 -14.80
CA ALA A 19 -15.06 13.65 -16.09
C ALA A 19 -16.25 14.56 -16.45
N SER A 20 -17.44 14.30 -15.89
CA SER A 20 -18.68 14.98 -16.27
C SER A 20 -18.83 16.41 -15.74
N SER A 21 -17.98 16.84 -14.80
CA SER A 21 -18.12 18.12 -14.07
C SER A 21 -19.42 18.27 -13.26
N LEU A 22 -20.30 17.26 -13.24
CA LEU A 22 -21.57 17.30 -12.54
C LEU A 22 -21.38 17.16 -11.03
N THR A 23 -22.29 17.73 -10.26
CA THR A 23 -22.35 17.39 -8.83
C THR A 23 -22.76 15.92 -8.67
N GLN A 24 -22.38 15.31 -7.55
CA GLN A 24 -22.74 13.91 -7.26
C GLN A 24 -24.26 13.69 -7.34
N VAL A 25 -25.06 14.66 -6.88
CA VAL A 25 -26.53 14.56 -6.85
C VAL A 25 -27.10 14.56 -8.26
N GLU A 26 -26.61 15.44 -9.14
CA GLU A 26 -27.06 15.52 -10.53
C GLU A 26 -26.71 14.25 -11.30
N TYR A 27 -25.48 13.75 -11.14
CA TYR A 27 -25.05 12.51 -11.78
C TYR A 27 -25.85 11.31 -11.28
N CYS A 28 -26.08 11.21 -9.96
CA CYS A 28 -26.91 10.15 -9.40
C CYS A 28 -28.35 10.18 -9.93
N LYS A 29 -28.93 11.38 -10.09
CA LYS A 29 -30.28 11.55 -10.65
C LYS A 29 -30.34 11.15 -12.13
N ALA A 30 -29.35 11.55 -12.92
CA ALA A 30 -29.31 11.28 -14.36
C ALA A 30 -29.14 9.79 -14.69
N HIS A 31 -28.48 9.04 -13.81
CA HIS A 31 -28.13 7.64 -14.03
C HIS A 31 -28.91 6.65 -13.14
N ASP A 32 -29.96 7.11 -12.44
CA ASP A 32 -30.77 6.32 -11.50
C ASP A 32 -29.94 5.58 -10.42
N ILE A 33 -28.87 6.24 -9.94
CA ILE A 33 -27.99 5.69 -8.90
C ILE A 33 -28.41 6.25 -7.55
N LYS A 34 -28.54 5.37 -6.55
CA LYS A 34 -28.80 5.79 -5.17
C LYS A 34 -27.58 6.51 -4.58
N PRO A 35 -27.72 7.75 -4.06
CA PRO A 35 -26.57 8.53 -3.59
C PRO A 35 -25.72 7.88 -2.49
N HIS A 36 -26.34 7.11 -1.58
CA HIS A 36 -25.61 6.42 -0.51
C HIS A 36 -24.76 5.25 -1.04
N ILE A 37 -25.22 4.57 -2.10
CA ILE A 37 -24.45 3.53 -2.78
C ILE A 37 -23.26 4.16 -3.50
N PHE A 38 -23.51 5.23 -4.28
CA PHE A 38 -22.46 5.95 -4.98
C PHE A 38 -21.37 6.46 -4.01
N ASN A 39 -21.77 7.08 -2.90
CA ASN A 39 -20.81 7.59 -1.91
C ASN A 39 -19.96 6.48 -1.27
N TYR A 40 -20.57 5.33 -0.98
CA TYR A 40 -19.85 4.18 -0.44
C TYR A 40 -18.74 3.71 -1.40
N TYR A 41 -19.07 3.52 -2.67
CA TYR A 41 -18.10 3.06 -3.67
C TYR A 41 -17.07 4.15 -4.01
N LYS A 42 -17.47 5.41 -4.06
CA LYS A 42 -16.55 6.55 -4.21
C LYS A 42 -15.43 6.52 -3.16
N LYS A 43 -15.79 6.28 -1.89
CA LYS A 43 -14.80 6.12 -0.81
C LYS A 43 -13.94 4.88 -1.00
N GLN A 44 -14.54 3.73 -1.35
CA GLN A 44 -13.79 2.48 -1.54
C GLN A 44 -12.76 2.57 -2.67
N PHE A 45 -13.09 3.16 -3.82
CA PHE A 45 -12.13 3.32 -4.91
C PHE A 45 -11.06 4.36 -4.58
N SER A 46 -11.40 5.41 -3.81
CA SER A 46 -10.41 6.35 -3.29
C SER A 46 -9.43 5.66 -2.34
N SER A 47 -9.90 4.82 -1.42
CA SER A 47 -9.04 4.06 -0.49
C SER A 47 -8.22 2.97 -1.16
N ALA A 48 -8.71 2.36 -2.24
CA ALA A 48 -7.98 1.34 -2.98
C ALA A 48 -6.74 1.93 -3.69
N THR A 49 -6.80 3.19 -4.14
CA THR A 49 -5.63 3.89 -4.72
C THR A 49 -4.66 4.41 -3.65
N SER A 50 -5.13 4.62 -2.42
CA SER A 50 -4.28 5.00 -1.28
C SER A 50 -3.66 3.81 -0.55
N SER A 51 -3.85 2.56 -1.03
CA SER A 51 -2.99 1.43 -0.63
C SER A 51 -1.63 1.53 -1.32
N VAL A 52 -1.00 2.72 -1.24
CA VAL A 52 0.43 2.83 -1.36
C VAL A 52 0.95 2.10 -0.13
N LYS A 53 1.48 0.90 -0.41
CA LYS A 53 2.31 0.09 0.47
C LYS A 53 2.96 0.96 1.55
N GLN A 54 2.40 0.99 2.75
CA GLN A 54 3.23 1.19 3.93
C GLN A 54 4.08 -0.08 4.04
N SER A 55 5.06 -0.20 3.15
CA SER A 55 6.17 -1.12 3.32
C SER A 55 6.94 -0.51 4.47
N SER A 56 6.61 -0.98 5.68
CA SER A 56 7.44 -0.75 6.85
C SER A 56 8.79 -1.38 6.53
N GLN A 57 9.69 -0.59 5.95
CA GLN A 57 11.02 -1.05 5.58
C GLN A 57 11.78 -1.25 6.89
N LEU A 58 11.80 -2.51 7.35
CA LEU A 58 12.51 -2.90 8.55
C LEU A 58 14.01 -2.69 8.31
N VAL A 59 14.66 -1.93 9.18
CA VAL A 59 16.10 -1.75 9.15
C VAL A 59 16.73 -2.92 9.91
N PRO A 60 17.63 -3.71 9.30
CA PRO A 60 18.30 -4.80 10.01
C PRO A 60 19.17 -4.24 11.15
N VAL A 61 18.85 -4.60 12.38
CA VAL A 61 19.67 -4.30 13.55
C VAL A 61 20.83 -5.29 13.57
N LYS A 62 22.06 -4.78 13.49
CA LYS A 62 23.26 -5.61 13.64
C LYS A 62 23.43 -5.94 15.13
N LEU A 63 23.37 -7.23 15.46
CA LEU A 63 23.73 -7.73 16.78
C LEU A 63 25.25 -7.77 16.87
N VAL A 64 25.82 -6.95 17.77
CA VAL A 64 27.23 -7.03 18.14
C VAL A 64 27.35 -8.17 19.15
N THR A 65 28.01 -9.25 18.74
CA THR A 65 28.50 -10.29 19.66
C THR A 65 29.87 -9.85 20.14
N GLU A 66 29.92 -9.31 21.36
CA GLU A 66 31.16 -9.06 22.10
C GLU A 66 31.71 -10.40 22.61
N ASP A 67 32.42 -11.12 21.74
CA ASP A 67 33.29 -12.23 22.14
C ASP A 67 34.74 -11.85 21.83
N THR A 68 35.30 -10.87 22.54
CA THR A 68 36.76 -10.68 22.57
C THR A 68 37.22 -10.20 23.95
N LEU A 69 37.15 -11.10 24.92
CA LEU A 69 38.20 -11.19 25.92
C LEU A 69 38.78 -12.60 25.85
N ILE A 70 40.03 -12.70 25.38
CA ILE A 70 41.15 -13.44 25.99
C ILE A 70 42.30 -13.44 24.98
N GLY A 71 43.47 -12.95 25.41
CA GLY A 71 44.74 -13.53 24.95
C GLY A 71 45.71 -12.59 24.26
N SER A 72 46.26 -11.62 24.99
CA SER A 72 47.60 -11.10 24.70
C SER A 72 48.62 -12.24 24.70
N ARG A 73 49.32 -12.49 23.58
CA ARG A 73 50.79 -12.74 23.52
C ARG A 73 51.25 -13.03 22.09
N LEU A 74 52.07 -12.10 21.60
CA LEU A 74 53.30 -12.25 20.81
C LEU A 74 53.56 -13.62 20.16
N SER A 75 53.90 -13.58 18.86
CA SER A 75 55.26 -13.86 18.37
C SER A 75 55.23 -14.61 17.04
N ALA A 76 55.97 -14.06 16.07
CA ALA A 76 56.60 -14.71 14.91
C ALA A 76 55.69 -15.57 14.01
N GLY A 77 55.49 -15.28 12.73
CA GLY A 77 56.51 -14.91 11.76
C GLY A 77 56.50 -15.96 10.63
N LEU A 78 56.70 -15.46 9.40
CA LEU A 78 57.07 -16.18 8.17
C LEU A 78 56.00 -16.93 7.34
N SER A 79 55.69 -16.28 6.20
CA SER A 79 55.77 -16.76 4.80
C SER A 79 54.96 -17.99 4.32
N VAL A 80 54.16 -17.73 3.26
CA VAL A 80 54.20 -18.32 1.88
C VAL A 80 55.08 -19.60 1.80
N ILE A 81 54.71 -20.75 1.21
CA ILE A 81 54.53 -21.05 -0.23
C ILE A 81 53.99 -22.50 -0.45
N LYS A 82 53.19 -22.63 -1.53
CA LYS A 82 52.97 -23.76 -2.49
C LYS A 82 52.27 -25.04 -2.06
#